data_AF-A0AAI8VKK5-F1
#
_entry.id   AF-A0AAI8VKK5-F1
#
_cell.length_a   1.000
_cell.length_b   1.000
_cell.length_c   1.000
_cell.angle_alpha   90.00
_cell.angle_beta   90.00
_cell.angle_gamma   90.00
#
_symmetry.space_group_name_H-M   'P 1'
#
loop_
_entity.id
_entity.type
_entity.pdbx_description
1 polymer ?
#
loop_
_entity_poly.entity_id
_entity_poly.type
_entity_poly.pdbx_seq_one_letter_code
_entity_poly.pdbx_strand_id
1 'polypeptide(L)'
;MNFITHLPDSYGYDVILVVVDRLIKIKHFIHCKGTCDSEEVARLYVKYVWKLHGLPRTIVSDRGPQFVSNFWKHLTKRLGITALLSTAYHPETDGQTEIANSFLEQYLRGHVSYLQDNWVRWLLLAEFAINNALNKSLKTTPFFANYGYHPCFRFEPALPGRRVAAKDAEGVALKMATVHEYLKSEICIAQARH
;
A
#
# COMPACT_ATOMS: atom_id res chain seq x y z
N MET A 1 -5.40 -3.12 -6.44
CA MET A 1 -4.96 -4.37 -5.81
C MET A 1 -4.60 -5.32 -6.91
N ASN A 2 -3.43 -5.92 -6.82
CA ASN A 2 -2.90 -6.82 -7.84
C ASN A 2 -2.10 -7.92 -7.15
N PHE A 3 -1.93 -9.06 -7.80
CA PHE A 3 -1.05 -10.13 -7.35
C PHE A 3 0.23 -10.20 -8.17
N ILE A 4 1.36 -10.37 -7.50
CA ILE A 4 2.58 -10.90 -8.11
C ILE A 4 2.58 -12.39 -7.84
N THR A 5 2.47 -13.19 -8.89
CA THR A 5 2.33 -14.65 -8.83
C THR A 5 3.58 -15.35 -9.35
N HIS A 6 3.64 -16.67 -9.17
CA HIS A 6 4.72 -17.53 -9.68
C HIS A 6 6.12 -17.15 -9.13
N LEU A 7 6.19 -16.69 -7.88
CA LEU A 7 7.46 -16.48 -7.21
C LEU A 7 8.05 -17.82 -6.74
N PRO A 8 9.38 -17.93 -6.60
CA PRO A 8 9.99 -19.06 -5.92
C PRO A 8 9.40 -19.25 -4.52
N ASP A 9 9.30 -20.48 -4.04
CA ASP A 9 8.81 -20.74 -2.68
C ASP A 9 9.72 -20.06 -1.65
N SER A 10 9.12 -19.28 -0.76
CA SER A 10 9.79 -18.70 0.40
C SER A 10 8.93 -18.90 1.64
N TYR A 11 9.41 -19.75 2.56
CA TYR A 11 8.68 -20.11 3.78
C TYR A 11 7.25 -20.61 3.52
N GLY A 12 7.00 -21.31 2.40
CA GLY A 12 5.68 -21.81 2.03
C GLY A 12 4.75 -20.78 1.39
N TYR A 13 5.28 -19.65 0.91
CA TYR A 13 4.56 -18.61 0.17
C TYR A 13 5.20 -18.41 -1.21
N ASP A 14 4.37 -18.16 -2.23
CA ASP A 14 4.72 -18.07 -3.65
C ASP A 14 3.98 -16.91 -4.37
N VAL A 15 3.19 -16.13 -3.62
CA VAL A 15 2.41 -15.00 -4.15
C VAL A 15 2.51 -13.79 -3.22
N ILE A 16 2.51 -12.59 -3.80
CA ILE A 16 2.43 -11.31 -3.08
C ILE A 16 1.16 -10.57 -3.50
N LEU A 17 0.29 -10.28 -2.55
CA LEU A 17 -0.81 -9.33 -2.71
C LEU A 17 -0.27 -7.90 -2.52
N VAL A 18 -0.43 -7.09 -3.55
CA VAL A 18 -0.02 -5.67 -3.58
C VAL A 18 -1.25 -4.78 -3.45
N VAL A 19 -1.26 -3.97 -2.39
CA VAL A 19 -2.32 -2.99 -2.13
C VAL A 19 -1.71 -1.60 -2.11
N VAL A 20 -2.28 -0.68 -2.87
CA VAL A 20 -1.84 0.72 -2.94
C VAL A 20 -3.02 1.62 -2.62
N ASP A 21 -2.87 2.50 -1.62
CA ASP A 21 -3.83 3.58 -1.40
C ASP A 21 -3.70 4.63 -2.51
N ARG A 22 -4.83 5.07 -3.07
CA ARG A 22 -4.80 5.99 -4.22
C ARG A 22 -4.55 7.44 -3.84
N LEU A 23 -4.84 7.85 -2.60
CA LEU A 23 -4.68 9.22 -2.14
C LEU A 23 -3.26 9.47 -1.66
N ILE A 24 -2.84 8.78 -0.61
CA ILE A 24 -1.54 8.94 0.05
C ILE A 24 -0.45 8.06 -0.56
N LYS A 25 -0.80 7.21 -1.53
CA LYS A 25 0.13 6.31 -2.23
C LYS A 25 0.92 5.41 -1.30
N ILE A 26 0.37 5.05 -0.13
CA ILE A 26 0.98 4.04 0.73
C ILE A 26 0.80 2.67 0.10
N LYS A 27 1.84 1.83 0.15
CA LYS A 27 1.86 0.49 -0.41
C LYS A 27 1.92 -0.53 0.71
N HIS A 28 1.27 -1.66 0.49
CA HIS A 28 1.38 -2.84 1.33
C HIS A 28 1.74 -4.05 0.47
N PHE A 29 2.75 -4.80 0.92
CA PHE A 29 3.22 -6.03 0.28
C PHE A 29 2.95 -7.21 1.21
N ILE A 30 1.96 -8.02 0.86
CA ILE A 30 1.44 -9.07 1.73
C ILE A 30 1.74 -10.42 1.09
N HIS A 31 2.59 -11.23 1.71
CA HIS A 31 2.85 -12.60 1.27
C HIS A 31 1.61 -13.49 1.47
N CYS A 32 1.34 -14.36 0.51
CA CYS A 32 0.24 -15.33 0.54
C CYS A 32 0.58 -16.55 -0.34
N LYS A 33 -0.27 -17.57 -0.28
CA LYS A 33 -0.11 -18.79 -1.09
C LYS A 33 -0.85 -18.66 -2.42
N GLY A 34 -0.43 -19.39 -3.45
CA GLY A 34 -1.11 -19.46 -4.75
C GLY A 34 -2.53 -20.04 -4.64
N THR A 35 -2.79 -20.79 -3.57
CA THR A 35 -4.12 -21.31 -3.22
C THR A 35 -4.99 -20.30 -2.45
N CYS A 36 -4.54 -19.06 -2.27
CA CYS A 36 -5.28 -18.02 -1.55
C CYS A 36 -6.59 -17.71 -2.28
N ASP A 37 -7.69 -18.00 -1.60
CA ASP A 37 -9.04 -17.75 -2.09
C ASP A 37 -9.54 -16.33 -1.72
N SER A 38 -10.75 -16.00 -2.14
CA SER A 38 -11.32 -14.67 -1.88
C SER A 38 -11.54 -14.38 -0.39
N GLU A 39 -11.78 -15.41 0.42
CA GLU A 39 -11.99 -15.26 1.86
C GLU A 39 -10.66 -14.95 2.55
N GLU A 40 -9.61 -15.68 2.19
CA GLU A 40 -8.27 -15.44 2.71
C GLU A 40 -7.74 -14.06 2.28
N VAL A 41 -8.00 -13.62 1.03
CA VAL A 41 -7.71 -12.24 0.60
C VAL A 41 -8.43 -11.22 1.48
N ALA A 42 -9.69 -11.43 1.82
CA ALA A 42 -10.42 -10.54 2.71
C ALA A 42 -9.81 -10.50 4.12
N ARG A 43 -9.40 -11.65 4.67
CA ARG A 43 -8.70 -11.73 5.96
C ARG A 43 -7.36 -10.99 5.92
N LEU A 44 -6.58 -11.16 4.86
CA LEU A 44 -5.32 -10.45 4.65
C LEU A 44 -5.56 -8.94 4.55
N TYR A 45 -6.58 -8.51 3.80
CA TYR A 45 -6.95 -7.10 3.68
C TYR A 45 -7.29 -6.49 5.05
N VAL A 46 -8.09 -7.18 5.85
CA VAL A 46 -8.41 -6.72 7.23
C VAL A 46 -7.15 -6.62 8.08
N LYS A 47 -6.33 -7.68 8.07
CA LYS A 47 -5.14 -7.81 8.92
C LYS A 47 -4.04 -6.80 8.59
N TYR A 48 -3.86 -6.44 7.34
CA TYR A 48 -2.71 -5.62 6.91
C TYR A 48 -3.10 -4.21 6.47
N VAL A 49 -4.33 -4.00 5.97
CA VAL A 49 -4.74 -2.72 5.36
C VAL A 49 -5.82 -2.04 6.19
N TRP A 50 -6.94 -2.71 6.45
CA TRP A 50 -8.09 -2.10 7.15
C TRP A 50 -7.66 -1.57 8.52
N LYS A 51 -6.93 -2.36 9.31
CA LYS A 51 -6.51 -1.92 10.66
C LYS A 51 -5.71 -0.59 10.66
N LEU A 52 -5.10 -0.22 9.54
CA LEU A 52 -4.28 0.98 9.40
C LEU A 52 -5.08 2.14 8.79
N HIS A 53 -5.92 1.87 7.80
CA HIS A 53 -6.54 2.90 6.95
C HIS A 53 -8.06 2.96 7.03
N GLY A 54 -8.68 1.99 7.69
CA GLY A 54 -10.12 1.81 7.72
C GLY A 54 -10.68 1.21 6.42
N LEU A 55 -11.99 1.38 6.24
CA LEU A 55 -12.73 0.84 5.11
C LEU A 55 -12.63 1.77 3.89
N PRO A 56 -12.18 1.29 2.72
CA PRO A 56 -12.17 2.10 1.52
C PRO A 56 -13.59 2.33 0.97
N ARG A 57 -13.81 3.46 0.30
CA ARG A 57 -15.04 3.70 -0.47
C ARG A 57 -15.10 2.87 -1.75
N THR A 58 -13.95 2.67 -2.38
CA THR A 58 -13.84 1.94 -3.64
C THR A 58 -12.58 1.10 -3.65
N ILE A 59 -12.66 -0.09 -4.22
CA ILE A 59 -11.51 -0.95 -4.46
C ILE A 59 -11.38 -1.11 -5.97
N VAL A 60 -10.17 -0.95 -6.50
CA VAL A 60 -9.88 -1.37 -7.87
C VAL A 60 -8.91 -2.53 -7.84
N SER A 61 -9.23 -3.58 -8.58
CA SER A 61 -8.43 -4.80 -8.67
C SER A 61 -8.33 -5.28 -10.10
N ASP A 62 -7.37 -6.15 -10.40
CA ASP A 62 -7.37 -6.93 -11.63
C ASP A 62 -8.59 -7.86 -11.74
N ARG A 63 -8.68 -8.60 -12.84
CA ARG A 63 -9.72 -9.60 -13.10
C ARG A 63 -9.41 -10.98 -12.52
N GLY A 64 -8.52 -11.07 -11.54
CA GLY A 64 -8.16 -12.29 -10.85
C GLY A 64 -9.37 -13.00 -10.24
N PRO A 65 -9.37 -14.34 -10.16
CA PRO A 65 -10.51 -15.14 -9.72
C PRO A 65 -10.98 -14.74 -8.31
N GLN A 66 -10.08 -14.27 -7.45
CA GLN A 66 -10.40 -13.84 -6.10
C GLN A 66 -11.28 -12.58 -6.07
N PHE A 67 -11.11 -11.66 -7.03
CA PHE A 67 -11.83 -10.39 -7.05
C PHE A 67 -13.13 -10.44 -7.87
N VAL A 68 -13.29 -11.45 -8.74
CA VAL A 68 -14.53 -11.68 -9.50
C VAL A 68 -15.49 -12.67 -8.83
N SER A 69 -15.07 -13.31 -7.74
CA SER A 69 -15.86 -14.32 -7.03
C SER A 69 -17.17 -13.76 -6.45
N ASN A 70 -18.14 -14.65 -6.26
CA ASN A 70 -19.41 -14.28 -5.61
C ASN A 70 -19.16 -13.81 -4.17
N PHE A 71 -18.24 -14.46 -3.45
CA PHE A 71 -17.86 -14.03 -2.10
C PHE A 71 -17.40 -12.57 -2.08
N TRP A 72 -16.48 -12.18 -2.97
CA TRP A 72 -15.96 -10.82 -3.00
C TRP A 72 -17.04 -9.79 -3.35
N LYS A 73 -17.90 -10.11 -4.33
CA LYS A 73 -19.05 -9.26 -4.70
C LYS A 73 -20.03 -9.07 -3.53
N HIS A 74 -20.37 -10.14 -2.82
CA HIS A 74 -21.26 -10.06 -1.67
C HIS A 74 -20.64 -9.29 -0.50
N LEU A 75 -19.36 -9.55 -0.21
CA LEU A 75 -18.62 -8.86 0.84
C LEU A 75 -18.57 -7.35 0.60
N THR A 76 -18.11 -6.94 -0.59
CA THR A 76 -18.00 -5.53 -0.97
C THR A 76 -19.36 -4.84 -0.99
N LYS A 77 -20.40 -5.49 -1.51
CA LYS A 77 -21.79 -4.99 -1.44
C LYS A 77 -22.27 -4.81 0.00
N ARG A 78 -21.99 -5.75 0.89
CA ARG A 78 -22.41 -5.69 2.30
C ARG A 78 -21.70 -4.58 3.06
N LEU A 79 -20.45 -4.31 2.71
CA LEU A 79 -19.62 -3.26 3.29
C LEU A 79 -19.84 -1.88 2.62
N GLY A 80 -20.67 -1.79 1.58
CA GLY A 80 -20.87 -0.53 0.84
C GLY A 80 -19.65 -0.07 0.04
N ILE A 81 -18.78 -1.01 -0.35
CA ILE A 81 -17.57 -0.73 -1.13
C ILE A 81 -17.90 -0.89 -2.62
N THR A 82 -17.56 0.10 -3.44
CA THR A 82 -17.64 -0.04 -4.90
C THR A 82 -16.41 -0.79 -5.41
N ALA A 83 -16.59 -2.05 -5.81
CA ALA A 83 -15.54 -2.85 -6.45
C ALA A 83 -15.51 -2.56 -7.96
N LEU A 84 -14.37 -2.09 -8.45
CA LEU A 84 -14.10 -1.85 -9.86
C LEU A 84 -13.04 -2.84 -10.33
N LEU A 85 -13.22 -3.40 -11.52
CA LEU A 85 -12.23 -4.27 -12.15
C LEU A 85 -11.43 -3.45 -13.16
N SER A 86 -10.11 -3.54 -13.12
CA SER A 86 -9.26 -2.94 -14.14
C SER A 86 -9.57 -3.58 -15.50
N THR A 87 -9.46 -2.77 -16.54
CA THR A 87 -9.50 -3.24 -17.93
C THR A 87 -8.12 -3.04 -18.51
N ALA A 88 -7.74 -3.86 -19.50
CA ALA A 88 -6.45 -3.75 -20.19
C ALA A 88 -6.20 -2.35 -20.82
N TYR A 89 -7.24 -1.52 -20.92
CA TYR A 89 -7.20 -0.19 -21.53
C TYR A 89 -7.37 0.97 -20.53
N HIS A 90 -7.35 0.73 -19.21
CA HIS A 90 -7.39 1.79 -18.18
C HIS A 90 -6.07 1.88 -17.37
N PRO A 91 -4.98 2.35 -18.01
CA PRO A 91 -3.63 2.40 -17.41
C PRO A 91 -3.54 3.26 -16.16
N GLU A 92 -4.43 4.23 -15.95
CA GLU A 92 -4.40 5.07 -14.75
C GLU A 92 -4.59 4.29 -13.46
N THR A 93 -5.39 3.21 -13.52
CA THR A 93 -5.76 2.49 -12.30
C THR A 93 -4.82 1.33 -11.99
N ASP A 94 -4.25 0.70 -13.02
CA ASP A 94 -3.24 -0.35 -12.86
C ASP A 94 -1.82 0.22 -12.74
N GLY A 95 -1.55 1.40 -13.28
CA GLY A 95 -0.21 2.00 -13.28
C GLY A 95 0.38 2.22 -11.88
N GLN A 96 -0.46 2.44 -10.86
CA GLN A 96 0.02 2.57 -9.47
C GLN A 96 0.50 1.23 -8.90
N THR A 97 -0.20 0.14 -9.20
CA THR A 97 0.21 -1.22 -8.82
C THR A 97 1.39 -1.68 -9.66
N GLU A 98 1.44 -1.36 -10.94
CA GLU A 98 2.59 -1.65 -11.82
C GLU A 98 3.88 -0.97 -11.33
N ILE A 99 3.83 0.31 -10.96
CA ILE A 99 4.98 1.03 -10.38
C ILE A 99 5.43 0.36 -9.09
N ALA A 100 4.49 -0.06 -8.23
CA ALA A 100 4.81 -0.73 -6.98
C ALA A 100 5.44 -2.11 -7.22
N ASN A 101 4.93 -2.87 -8.19
CA ASN A 101 5.45 -4.19 -8.57
C ASN A 101 6.87 -4.06 -9.13
N SER A 102 7.10 -3.13 -10.06
CA SER A 102 8.41 -2.88 -10.67
C SER A 102 9.46 -2.49 -9.62
N PHE A 103 9.10 -1.62 -8.67
CA PHE A 103 9.97 -1.29 -7.55
C PHE A 103 10.29 -2.55 -6.72
N LEU A 104 9.26 -3.34 -6.38
CA LEU A 104 9.44 -4.50 -5.52
C LEU A 104 10.33 -5.57 -6.17
N GLU A 105 10.14 -5.84 -7.47
CA GLU A 105 11.02 -6.74 -8.22
C GLU A 105 12.47 -6.28 -8.22
N GLN A 106 12.72 -4.98 -8.45
CA GLN A 106 14.06 -4.42 -8.41
C GLN A 106 14.67 -4.49 -7.01
N TYR A 107 13.86 -4.20 -5.98
CA TYR A 107 14.29 -4.26 -4.59
C TYR A 107 14.69 -5.69 -4.20
N LEU A 108 13.84 -6.68 -4.51
CA LEU A 108 14.08 -8.08 -4.18
C LEU A 108 15.30 -8.63 -4.93
N ARG A 109 15.52 -8.27 -6.19
CA ARG A 109 16.69 -8.70 -6.98
C ARG A 109 18.03 -8.36 -6.30
N GLY A 110 18.08 -7.27 -5.52
CA GLY A 110 19.29 -6.85 -4.81
C GLY A 110 19.46 -7.43 -3.40
N HIS A 111 18.43 -8.02 -2.80
CA HIS A 111 18.44 -8.43 -1.38
C HIS A 111 18.21 -9.92 -1.14
N VAL A 112 17.52 -10.58 -2.07
CA VAL A 112 17.18 -11.99 -1.96
C VAL A 112 18.43 -12.86 -2.06
N SER A 113 18.44 -13.98 -1.32
CA SER A 113 19.52 -14.96 -1.33
C SER A 113 19.73 -15.55 -2.73
N TYR A 114 20.90 -16.15 -2.97
CA TYR A 114 21.14 -16.91 -4.21
C TYR A 114 20.08 -18.01 -4.46
N LEU A 115 19.56 -18.62 -3.39
CA LEU A 115 18.54 -19.67 -3.44
C LEU A 115 17.12 -19.15 -3.69
N GLN A 116 16.90 -17.84 -3.61
CA GLN A 116 15.61 -17.18 -3.81
C GLN A 116 14.50 -17.58 -2.83
N ASP A 117 14.87 -18.11 -1.67
CA ASP A 117 13.98 -18.74 -0.68
C ASP A 117 13.63 -17.83 0.51
N ASN A 118 14.12 -16.58 0.52
CA ASN A 118 14.01 -15.68 1.68
C ASN A 118 13.32 -14.33 1.40
N TRP A 119 12.67 -14.17 0.24
CA TRP A 119 12.07 -12.89 -0.16
C TRP A 119 10.98 -12.39 0.79
N VAL A 120 10.26 -13.27 1.49
CA VAL A 120 9.23 -12.89 2.48
C VAL A 120 9.81 -12.00 3.58
N ARG A 121 11.05 -12.23 4.00
CA ARG A 121 11.72 -11.44 5.05
C ARG A 121 11.99 -10.00 4.62
N TRP A 122 12.18 -9.79 3.31
CA TRP A 122 12.51 -8.50 2.74
C TRP A 122 11.30 -7.62 2.45
N LEU A 123 10.08 -8.19 2.40
CA LEU A 123 8.87 -7.43 2.10
C LEU A 123 8.62 -6.28 3.08
N LEU A 124 8.84 -6.51 4.37
CA LEU A 124 8.65 -5.48 5.41
C LEU A 124 9.57 -4.27 5.18
N LEU A 125 10.83 -4.54 4.83
CA LEU A 125 11.82 -3.50 4.56
C LEU A 125 11.57 -2.82 3.20
N ALA A 126 11.13 -3.58 2.20
CA ALA A 126 10.73 -3.05 0.89
C ALA A 126 9.53 -2.09 1.03
N GLU A 127 8.51 -2.51 1.78
CA GLU A 127 7.32 -1.71 2.08
C GLU A 127 7.71 -0.42 2.80
N PHE A 128 8.55 -0.51 3.83
CA PHE A 128 9.03 0.67 4.54
C PHE A 128 9.86 1.60 3.64
N ALA A 129 10.74 1.05 2.80
CA ALA A 129 11.58 1.83 1.89
C ALA A 129 10.76 2.60 0.85
N ILE A 130 9.82 1.95 0.16
CA ILE A 130 8.99 2.62 -0.86
C ILE A 130 8.05 3.66 -0.24
N ASN A 131 7.57 3.43 0.99
CA ASN A 131 6.68 4.36 1.68
C ASN A 131 7.42 5.56 2.26
N ASN A 132 8.72 5.45 2.52
CA ASN A 132 9.56 6.57 2.96
C ASN A 132 10.35 7.25 1.82
N ALA A 133 10.26 6.74 0.59
CA ALA A 133 10.84 7.39 -0.58
C ALA A 133 10.01 8.60 -1.02
N LEU A 134 10.67 9.64 -1.55
CA LEU A 134 9.99 10.81 -2.09
C LEU A 134 9.14 10.40 -3.30
N ASN A 135 7.84 10.67 -3.25
CA ASN A 135 6.95 10.43 -4.37
C ASN A 135 6.76 11.71 -5.19
N LYS A 136 7.09 11.65 -6.49
CA LYS A 136 7.05 12.82 -7.39
C LYS A 136 5.66 13.45 -7.53
N SER A 137 4.61 12.64 -7.48
CA SER A 137 3.21 13.08 -7.57
C SER A 137 2.74 13.71 -6.27
N LEU A 138 3.14 13.15 -5.12
CA LEU A 138 2.77 13.69 -3.80
C LEU A 138 3.60 14.91 -3.36
N LYS A 139 4.79 15.11 -3.96
CA LYS A 139 5.82 16.06 -3.47
C LYS A 139 6.27 15.82 -2.02
N THR A 140 5.89 14.68 -1.45
CA THR A 140 6.27 14.23 -0.10
C THR A 140 6.38 12.70 -0.09
N THR A 141 6.74 12.14 1.06
CA THR A 141 6.76 10.68 1.28
C THR A 141 5.35 10.18 1.63
N PRO A 142 4.92 9.02 1.10
CA PRO A 142 3.67 8.37 1.53
C PRO A 142 3.55 8.21 3.05
N PHE A 143 4.65 7.90 3.72
CA PHE A 143 4.71 7.77 5.18
C PHE A 143 4.33 9.08 5.88
N PHE A 144 4.92 10.21 5.46
CA PHE A 144 4.58 11.52 6.01
C PHE A 144 3.13 11.91 5.71
N ALA A 145 2.66 11.66 4.49
CA ALA A 145 1.27 11.94 4.11
C ALA A 145 0.26 11.13 4.95
N ASN A 146 0.64 9.92 5.37
CA ASN A 146 -0.20 9.06 6.21
C ASN A 146 -0.16 9.44 7.69
N TYR A 147 1.04 9.62 8.25
CA TYR A 147 1.25 9.73 9.71
C TYR A 147 1.56 11.15 10.20
N GLY A 148 1.86 12.09 9.31
CA GLY A 148 2.18 13.48 9.66
C GLY A 148 3.59 13.69 10.23
N TYR A 149 4.46 12.67 10.19
CA TYR A 149 5.86 12.77 10.61
C TYR A 149 6.76 11.89 9.74
N HIS A 150 8.06 12.19 9.74
CA HIS A 150 9.07 11.36 9.10
C HIS A 150 9.64 10.34 10.10
N PRO A 151 9.91 9.09 9.68
CA PRO A 151 10.49 8.10 10.56
C PRO A 151 11.90 8.51 11.00
N CYS A 152 12.24 8.19 12.26
CA CYS A 152 13.58 8.44 12.79
C CYS A 152 14.51 7.28 12.40
N PHE A 153 15.64 7.59 11.77
CA PHE A 153 16.67 6.63 11.39
C PHE A 153 17.88 6.60 12.33
N ARG A 154 17.91 7.47 13.34
CA ARG A 154 19.05 7.61 14.25
C ARG A 154 18.85 6.73 15.48
N PHE A 155 19.84 5.88 15.75
CA PHE A 155 20.06 5.29 17.07
C PHE A 155 20.88 6.28 17.91
N GLU A 156 20.41 7.52 18.07
CA GLU A 156 21.03 8.46 19.01
C GLU A 156 20.26 8.38 20.33
N PRO A 157 20.91 8.09 21.47
CA PRO A 157 20.24 8.16 22.76
C PRO A 157 19.69 9.58 22.94
N ALA A 158 18.42 9.67 23.35
CA ALA A 158 17.77 10.95 23.55
C ALA A 158 18.66 11.82 24.45
N LEU A 159 19.19 12.92 23.91
CA LEU A 159 19.99 13.86 24.68
C LEU A 159 19.14 14.31 25.89
N PRO A 160 19.59 14.06 27.14
CA PRO A 160 18.85 14.48 28.32
C PRO A 160 18.75 16.00 28.31
N GLY A 161 17.56 16.53 28.03
CA GLY A 161 17.30 17.98 28.00
C GLY A 161 16.50 18.49 26.80
N ARG A 162 16.36 17.73 25.70
CA ARG A 162 15.46 18.15 24.62
C ARG A 162 14.02 17.81 24.99
N ARG A 163 13.36 18.71 25.74
CA ARG A 163 11.90 18.69 25.86
C ARG A 163 11.32 18.86 24.46
N VAL A 164 10.85 17.77 23.85
CA VAL A 164 9.94 17.88 22.71
C VAL A 164 8.70 18.52 23.27
N ALA A 165 8.47 19.81 22.97
CA ALA A 165 7.24 20.47 23.34
C ALA A 165 6.08 19.59 22.86
N ALA A 166 5.15 19.27 23.76
CA ALA A 166 3.94 18.55 23.38
C ALA A 166 3.29 19.37 22.27
N LYS A 167 3.33 18.85 21.04
CA LYS A 167 2.61 19.47 19.93
C LYS A 167 1.14 19.26 20.22
N ASP A 168 0.37 20.33 20.13
CA ASP A 168 -1.08 20.23 20.18
C ASP A 168 -1.55 19.25 19.09
N ALA A 169 -2.26 18.20 19.50
CA ALA A 169 -2.73 17.15 18.61
C ALA A 169 -3.73 17.73 17.59
N GLU A 170 -4.54 18.70 18.00
CA GLU A 170 -5.50 19.36 17.12
C GLU A 170 -4.78 20.17 16.04
N GLY A 171 -3.77 20.96 16.41
CA GLY A 171 -2.94 21.68 15.45
C GLY A 171 -2.19 20.78 14.46
N VAL A 172 -1.77 19.58 14.86
CA VAL A 172 -1.17 18.60 13.94
C VAL A 172 -2.23 18.00 13.01
N ALA A 173 -3.38 17.63 13.55
CA ALA A 173 -4.50 17.10 12.76
C ALA A 173 -4.99 18.10 11.71
N LEU A 174 -5.07 19.40 12.06
CA LEU A 174 -5.45 20.46 11.12
C LEU A 174 -4.46 20.56 9.96
N LYS A 175 -3.14 20.49 10.25
CA LYS A 175 -2.11 20.47 9.20
C LYS A 175 -2.23 19.24 8.31
N MET A 176 -2.49 18.07 8.89
CA MET A 176 -2.71 16.84 8.12
C MET A 176 -3.96 16.94 7.24
N ALA A 177 -5.04 17.53 7.74
CA ALA A 177 -6.25 17.77 6.96
C ALA A 177 -5.97 18.66 5.74
N THR A 178 -5.19 19.75 5.92
CA THR A 178 -4.77 20.60 4.81
C THR A 178 -3.93 19.84 3.77
N VAL A 179 -3.01 18.98 4.21
CA VAL A 179 -2.24 18.12 3.30
C VAL A 179 -3.18 17.19 2.53
N HIS A 180 -4.14 16.56 3.21
CA HIS A 180 -5.09 15.65 2.55
C HIS A 180 -6.02 16.36 1.58
N GLU A 181 -6.45 17.59 1.87
CA GLU A 181 -7.21 18.41 0.93
C GLU A 181 -6.40 18.75 -0.31
N TYR A 182 -5.13 19.16 -0.14
CA TYR A 182 -4.22 19.39 -1.25
C TYR A 182 -4.04 18.14 -2.13
N LEU A 183 -3.84 16.98 -1.53
CA LEU A 183 -3.71 15.72 -2.27
C LEU A 183 -5.00 15.34 -3.02
N LYS A 184 -6.18 15.60 -2.43
CA LYS A 184 -7.46 15.40 -3.10
C LYS A 184 -7.60 16.32 -4.31
N SER A 185 -7.20 17.59 -4.20
CA SER A 185 -7.26 18.52 -5.34
C SER A 185 -6.33 18.09 -6.48
N GLU A 186 -5.10 17.66 -6.17
CA GLU A 186 -4.15 17.19 -7.19
C GLU A 186 -4.66 15.95 -7.94
N ILE A 187 -5.29 15.01 -7.23
CA ILE A 187 -5.88 13.82 -7.86
C ILE A 187 -7.06 14.21 -8.76
N CYS A 188 -7.94 15.10 -8.29
CA CYS A 188 -9.06 15.59 -9.10
C CYS A 188 -8.58 16.26 -10.40
N ILE A 189 -7.53 17.08 -10.30
CA ILE A 189 -6.90 17.72 -11.46
C ILE A 189 -6.29 16.68 -12.41
N ALA A 190 -5.60 15.67 -11.88
CA ALA A 190 -5.01 14.60 -12.69
C ALA A 190 -6.09 13.80 -13.45
N GLN A 191 -7.20 13.48 -12.78
CA GLN A 191 -8.33 12.74 -13.37
C GLN A 191 -9.12 13.55 -14.39
N ALA A 192 -9.11 14.89 -14.33
CA ALA A 192 -9.80 15.76 -15.28
C ALA A 192 -8.99 16.05 -16.57
N ARG A 193 -7.72 15.65 -16.62
CA ARG A 193 -6.84 15.82 -17.80
C ARG A 193 -6.95 14.68 -18.81
N HIS A 194 -7.75 13.67 -18.49
CA HIS A 194 -8.00 12.47 -19.29
C HIS A 194 -9.50 12.27 -19.49
#